data_AF-A0A7C3DLF8-F1
#
_entry.id   AF-A0A7C3DLF8-F1
#
_cell.length_a   1.000
_cell.length_b   1.000
_cell.length_c   1.000
_cell.angle_alpha   90.00
_cell.angle_beta   90.00
_cell.angle_gamma   90.00
#
_symmetry.space_group_name_H-M   'P 1'
#
loop_
_entity.id
_entity.type
_entity.pdbx_description
1 polymer ?
#
loop_
_entity_poly.entity_id
_entity_poly.type
_entity_poly.pdbx_seq_one_letter_code
_entity_poly.pdbx_strand_id
1 'polypeptide(L)'
;RHCDIFTTLSGQLNQECAVTLGRPADKVIPNGLDINTIPTGETYVQLRKKARNKIITVAEAITNTKIPEDSFLMLHSGLYDFNNKGTDVFIQALPGIAERSNKTVVAIICHPGNQTGPRISVVERIYNCDYENAITGEFLTHNLKDETTDPVISALHAAGIKNEANVRLKVVFVPTYLNGEDGVFNISYHNLLPGFDMTVLPSYYDPWSHTPMESIALSVPSVTSNMTGFASHLLAVSQEAPRCTMIVDRKNLPFNEVVAQTVKYVSDFVLLAQEEQEKIRRESNTLAQFFSWDNFIEQYCSSHEDACKKSHERYELYRNKQITEQIIVTETGMYQNPVWKKVFIKSFIPERIYPLQIIAKNIWWSWNYDAQELFEQIDPVLWTEVGRNPLLMLESLTASRFAELEKNASFLEKLDQVYQRFKQYMEEPAEDPANVVAYFSMEFGLHDSVKIYSGGLGVLAGDYLKEASDSNKSMVGIGLLYRYGYFTQSLTVNGEQVSNYIPQKFSNLPLLPVRDEKNDWVMVHFGFPGRVVHAKVWKLMVGRVPLYLLDTDIEENNEQDRSITHQLYGGDWENRLK
;
A
#
# COMPACT_ATOMS: atom_id res chain seq x y z
N ARG A 1 -6.05 25.17 -0.27
CA ARG A 1 -6.17 26.63 -0.55
C ARG A 1 -4.88 27.24 -1.11
N HIS A 2 -3.71 26.74 -0.73
CA HIS A 2 -2.40 27.37 -0.98
C HIS A 2 -1.63 26.89 -2.21
N CYS A 3 -2.15 25.91 -2.96
CA CYS A 3 -1.54 25.49 -4.23
C CYS A 3 -1.91 26.42 -5.39
N ASP A 4 -1.04 26.52 -6.38
CA ASP A 4 -1.32 27.33 -7.58
C ASP A 4 -2.43 26.76 -8.44
N ILE A 5 -2.40 25.45 -8.63
CA ILE A 5 -3.40 24.68 -9.35
C ILE A 5 -3.85 23.56 -8.43
N PHE A 6 -5.15 23.48 -8.21
CA PHE A 6 -5.82 22.43 -7.46
C PHE A 6 -6.59 21.56 -8.44
N THR A 7 -6.36 20.25 -8.42
CA THR A 7 -7.02 19.32 -9.34
C THR A 7 -7.75 18.23 -8.56
N THR A 8 -8.81 17.68 -9.15
CA THR A 8 -9.54 16.51 -8.62
C THR A 8 -9.75 15.47 -9.70
N LEU A 9 -9.95 14.22 -9.31
CA LEU A 9 -10.13 13.11 -10.26
C LEU A 9 -11.49 13.10 -10.97
N SER A 10 -12.50 13.65 -10.32
CA SER A 10 -13.87 13.62 -10.82
C SER A 10 -14.64 14.88 -10.46
N GLY A 11 -15.75 15.12 -11.18
CA GLY A 11 -16.64 16.24 -10.91
C GLY A 11 -17.33 16.12 -9.56
N GLN A 12 -17.66 14.90 -9.14
CA GLN A 12 -18.23 14.65 -7.81
C GLN A 12 -17.24 15.00 -6.70
N LEU A 13 -15.98 14.58 -6.82
CA LEU A 13 -14.93 14.93 -5.85
C LEU A 13 -14.68 16.45 -5.83
N ASN A 14 -14.77 17.13 -6.98
CA ASN A 14 -14.69 18.59 -7.04
C ASN A 14 -15.80 19.25 -6.21
N GLN A 15 -17.05 18.78 -6.32
CA GLN A 15 -18.17 19.30 -5.52
C GLN A 15 -17.93 19.11 -4.02
N GLU A 16 -17.42 17.95 -3.62
CA GLU A 16 -17.06 17.68 -2.22
C GLU A 16 -15.96 18.63 -1.75
N CYS A 17 -14.85 18.74 -2.48
CA CYS A 17 -13.74 19.62 -2.15
C CYS A 17 -14.14 21.10 -2.11
N ALA A 18 -15.06 21.54 -2.97
CA ALA A 18 -15.59 22.89 -2.95
C ALA A 18 -16.26 23.22 -1.61
N VAL A 19 -16.96 22.26 -1.01
CA VAL A 19 -17.61 22.42 0.30
C VAL A 19 -16.61 22.21 1.44
N THR A 20 -15.86 21.10 1.43
CA THR A 20 -15.01 20.70 2.56
C THR A 20 -13.74 21.54 2.67
N LEU A 21 -13.11 21.87 1.54
CA LEU A 21 -11.88 22.69 1.49
C LEU A 21 -12.18 24.17 1.24
N GLY A 22 -13.43 24.52 0.93
CA GLY A 22 -13.84 25.87 0.56
C GLY A 22 -13.10 26.38 -0.67
N ARG A 23 -12.69 25.49 -1.59
CA ARG A 23 -12.05 25.80 -2.86
C ARG A 23 -12.40 24.73 -3.90
N PRO A 24 -13.09 25.08 -5.00
CA PRO A 24 -13.25 24.15 -6.12
C PRO A 24 -11.93 23.91 -6.83
N ALA A 25 -11.81 22.75 -7.48
CA ALA A 25 -10.71 22.41 -8.37
C ALA A 25 -10.64 23.39 -9.54
N ASP A 26 -9.41 23.81 -9.87
CA ASP A 26 -9.11 24.54 -11.10
C ASP A 26 -9.34 23.64 -12.33
N LYS A 27 -9.04 22.34 -12.21
CA LYS A 27 -9.24 21.33 -13.27
C LYS A 27 -9.71 19.99 -12.69
N VAL A 28 -10.59 19.31 -13.41
CA VAL A 28 -10.95 17.91 -13.13
C VAL A 28 -10.20 17.03 -14.12
N ILE A 29 -9.35 16.15 -13.62
CA ILE A 29 -8.45 15.33 -14.45
C ILE A 29 -8.67 13.86 -14.13
N PRO A 30 -9.30 13.10 -15.03
CA PRO A 30 -9.55 11.67 -14.87
C PRO A 30 -8.28 10.84 -14.73
N ASN A 31 -8.39 9.67 -14.11
CA ASN A 31 -7.35 8.64 -14.17
C ASN A 31 -7.47 7.84 -15.48
N GLY A 32 -6.33 7.62 -16.14
CA GLY A 32 -6.23 6.75 -17.31
C GLY A 32 -5.80 5.32 -16.98
N LEU A 33 -5.70 4.51 -18.03
CA LEU A 33 -5.24 3.13 -18.01
C LEU A 33 -4.21 2.92 -19.13
N ASP A 34 -3.20 2.08 -18.91
CA ASP A 34 -2.27 1.68 -19.98
C ASP A 34 -2.87 0.52 -20.77
N ILE A 35 -3.48 0.86 -21.90
CA ILE A 35 -4.19 -0.09 -22.75
C ILE A 35 -3.26 -1.11 -23.40
N ASN A 36 -1.96 -0.80 -23.53
CA ASN A 36 -0.99 -1.70 -24.18
C ASN A 36 -0.73 -2.98 -23.37
N THR A 37 -1.07 -2.96 -22.07
CA THR A 37 -0.94 -4.11 -21.17
C THR A 37 -2.10 -5.11 -21.29
N ILE A 38 -3.17 -4.74 -22.01
CA ILE A 38 -4.40 -5.53 -22.09
C ILE A 38 -4.25 -6.64 -23.16
N PRO A 39 -4.49 -7.92 -22.82
CA PRO A 39 -4.39 -9.01 -23.78
C PRO A 39 -5.45 -8.91 -24.87
N THR A 40 -5.08 -9.20 -26.12
CA THR A 40 -5.97 -9.16 -27.29
C THR A 40 -5.92 -10.47 -28.08
N GLY A 41 -6.85 -10.63 -29.03
CA GLY A 41 -6.87 -11.75 -29.98
C GLY A 41 -6.91 -13.13 -29.30
N GLU A 42 -6.08 -14.06 -29.78
CA GLU A 42 -6.04 -15.44 -29.29
C GLU A 42 -5.62 -15.54 -27.82
N THR A 43 -4.67 -14.69 -27.38
CA THR A 43 -4.21 -14.64 -25.99
C THR A 43 -5.37 -14.33 -25.03
N TYR A 44 -6.24 -13.38 -25.40
CA TYR A 44 -7.43 -13.06 -24.62
C TYR A 44 -8.38 -14.27 -24.52
N VAL A 45 -8.64 -14.95 -25.63
CA VAL A 45 -9.55 -16.11 -25.68
C VAL A 45 -9.05 -17.24 -24.79
N GLN A 46 -7.75 -17.55 -24.84
CA GLN A 46 -7.14 -18.57 -23.99
C GLN A 46 -7.20 -18.19 -22.51
N LEU A 47 -6.90 -16.92 -22.18
CA LEU A 47 -6.95 -16.40 -20.82
C LEU A 47 -8.36 -16.49 -20.22
N ARG A 48 -9.38 -16.00 -20.96
CA ARG A 48 -10.78 -16.09 -20.54
C ARG A 48 -11.22 -17.52 -20.29
N LYS A 49 -10.88 -18.45 -21.18
CA LYS A 49 -11.21 -19.88 -21.01
C LYS A 49 -10.57 -20.46 -19.74
N LYS A 50 -9.27 -20.21 -19.52
CA LYS A 50 -8.54 -20.66 -18.32
C LYS A 50 -9.16 -20.09 -17.04
N ALA A 51 -9.42 -18.78 -17.03
CA ALA A 51 -10.01 -18.08 -15.89
C ALA A 51 -11.41 -18.61 -15.56
N ARG A 52 -12.27 -18.71 -16.57
CA ARG A 52 -13.64 -19.22 -16.43
C ARG A 52 -13.67 -20.63 -15.85
N ASN A 53 -12.85 -21.53 -16.39
CA ASN A 53 -12.73 -22.89 -15.87
C ASN A 53 -12.30 -22.89 -14.41
N LYS A 54 -11.32 -22.07 -14.03
CA LYS A 54 -10.85 -22.01 -12.65
C LYS A 54 -11.92 -21.46 -11.69
N ILE A 55 -12.68 -20.43 -12.10
CA ILE A 55 -13.80 -19.90 -11.30
C ILE A 55 -14.85 -20.99 -11.05
N ILE A 56 -15.21 -21.74 -12.10
CA ILE A 56 -16.15 -22.86 -12.01
C ILE A 56 -15.61 -23.94 -11.06
N THR A 57 -14.36 -24.37 -11.22
CA THR A 57 -13.75 -25.38 -10.34
C THR A 57 -13.74 -24.96 -8.87
N VAL A 58 -13.44 -23.69 -8.58
CA VAL A 58 -13.47 -23.19 -7.20
C VAL A 58 -14.91 -23.13 -6.66
N ALA A 59 -15.88 -22.71 -7.47
CA ALA A 59 -17.29 -22.73 -7.07
C ALA A 59 -17.78 -24.16 -6.80
N GLU A 60 -17.42 -25.12 -7.65
CA GLU A 60 -17.67 -26.55 -7.44
C GLU A 60 -17.03 -27.04 -6.14
N ALA A 61 -15.80 -26.65 -5.84
CA ALA A 61 -15.11 -27.02 -4.60
C ALA A 61 -15.73 -26.40 -3.34
N ILE A 62 -16.34 -25.22 -3.43
CA ILE A 62 -17.06 -24.60 -2.31
C ILE A 62 -18.37 -25.32 -2.03
N THR A 63 -19.16 -25.60 -3.07
CA THR A 63 -20.50 -26.17 -2.90
C THR A 63 -20.52 -27.69 -2.92
N ASN A 64 -19.41 -28.31 -3.32
CA ASN A 64 -19.29 -29.73 -3.62
C ASN A 64 -20.39 -30.23 -4.59
N THR A 65 -20.76 -29.40 -5.58
CA THR A 65 -21.77 -29.73 -6.59
C THR A 65 -21.30 -29.33 -7.97
N LYS A 66 -21.72 -30.06 -9.01
CA LYS A 66 -21.39 -29.72 -10.40
C LYS A 66 -22.01 -28.38 -10.78
N ILE A 67 -21.21 -27.51 -11.40
CA ILE A 67 -21.66 -26.21 -11.93
C ILE A 67 -21.70 -26.28 -13.45
N PRO A 68 -22.84 -25.96 -14.11
CA PRO A 68 -22.94 -25.96 -15.56
C PRO A 68 -21.94 -25.00 -16.22
N GLU A 69 -21.33 -25.39 -17.35
CA GLU A 69 -20.34 -24.55 -18.05
C GLU A 69 -20.91 -23.22 -18.59
N ASP A 70 -22.22 -23.21 -18.89
CA ASP A 70 -22.96 -22.05 -19.37
C ASP A 70 -23.46 -21.11 -18.25
N SER A 71 -23.08 -21.38 -16.99
CA SER A 71 -23.42 -20.56 -15.81
C SER A 71 -23.00 -19.10 -15.99
N PHE A 72 -23.81 -18.16 -15.48
CA PHE A 72 -23.47 -16.75 -15.48
C PHE A 72 -22.54 -16.41 -14.31
N LEU A 73 -21.32 -15.95 -14.61
CA LEU A 73 -20.30 -15.65 -13.61
C LEU A 73 -20.21 -14.15 -13.33
N MET A 74 -20.46 -13.76 -12.08
CA MET A 74 -20.38 -12.36 -11.63
C MET A 74 -19.23 -12.15 -10.66
N LEU A 75 -18.60 -10.99 -10.74
CA LEU A 75 -17.59 -10.53 -9.79
C LEU A 75 -18.05 -9.26 -9.06
N HIS A 76 -17.91 -9.27 -7.75
CA HIS A 76 -17.89 -8.08 -6.91
C HIS A 76 -16.52 -8.00 -6.23
N SER A 77 -15.78 -6.91 -6.44
CA SER A 77 -14.40 -6.81 -5.94
C SER A 77 -14.04 -5.39 -5.52
N GLY A 78 -13.17 -5.29 -4.51
CA GLY A 78 -12.58 -4.03 -4.09
C GLY A 78 -11.92 -4.15 -2.72
N LEU A 79 -11.49 -3.01 -2.17
CA LEU A 79 -11.12 -2.93 -0.75
C LEU A 79 -12.26 -3.45 0.12
N TYR A 80 -11.93 -3.98 1.30
CA TYR A 80 -12.95 -4.51 2.20
C TYR A 80 -13.68 -3.38 2.95
N ASP A 81 -14.54 -2.68 2.23
CA ASP A 81 -15.44 -1.65 2.75
C ASP A 81 -16.88 -1.96 2.32
N PHE A 82 -17.59 -2.62 3.22
CA PHE A 82 -18.87 -3.27 2.95
C PHE A 82 -19.94 -2.35 2.36
N ASN A 83 -20.06 -1.12 2.88
CA ASN A 83 -21.07 -0.17 2.42
C ASN A 83 -20.55 0.70 1.27
N ASN A 84 -19.32 1.21 1.35
CA ASN A 84 -18.83 2.12 0.31
C ASN A 84 -18.59 1.41 -1.01
N LYS A 85 -18.21 0.13 -1.01
CA LYS A 85 -18.11 -0.68 -2.24
C LYS A 85 -19.44 -1.25 -2.70
N GLY A 86 -20.51 -1.07 -1.92
CA GLY A 86 -21.85 -1.50 -2.30
C GLY A 86 -22.06 -3.00 -2.19
N THR A 87 -21.29 -3.68 -1.33
CA THR A 87 -21.40 -5.12 -1.08
C THR A 87 -22.77 -5.46 -0.49
N ASP A 88 -23.31 -4.57 0.32
CA ASP A 88 -24.68 -4.59 0.83
C ASP A 88 -25.74 -4.72 -0.28
N VAL A 89 -25.68 -3.84 -1.29
CA VAL A 89 -26.57 -3.84 -2.45
C VAL A 89 -26.33 -5.07 -3.32
N PHE A 90 -25.07 -5.43 -3.55
CA PHE A 90 -24.73 -6.60 -4.34
C PHE A 90 -25.37 -7.88 -3.76
N ILE A 91 -25.16 -8.15 -2.46
CA ILE A 91 -25.71 -9.33 -1.79
C ILE A 91 -27.24 -9.33 -1.82
N GLN A 92 -27.89 -8.20 -1.53
CA GLN A 92 -29.35 -8.08 -1.55
C GLN A 92 -29.95 -8.26 -2.96
N ALA A 93 -29.19 -7.96 -4.02
CA ALA A 93 -29.63 -8.15 -5.40
C ALA A 93 -29.54 -9.62 -5.86
N LEU A 94 -28.68 -10.45 -5.25
CA LEU A 94 -28.41 -11.81 -5.75
C LEU A 94 -29.66 -12.70 -5.87
N PRO A 95 -30.57 -12.76 -4.87
CA PRO A 95 -31.77 -13.60 -5.00
C PRO A 95 -32.64 -13.20 -6.18
N GLY A 96 -32.87 -11.89 -6.37
CA GLY A 96 -33.68 -11.38 -7.48
C GLY A 96 -33.04 -11.60 -8.86
N ILE A 97 -31.70 -11.52 -8.95
CA ILE A 97 -30.96 -11.84 -10.18
C ILE A 97 -31.11 -13.33 -10.52
N ALA A 98 -30.94 -14.20 -9.53
CA ALA A 98 -31.02 -15.64 -9.72
C ALA A 98 -32.43 -16.12 -10.08
N GLU A 99 -33.48 -15.54 -9.48
CA GLU A 99 -34.88 -15.85 -9.79
C GLU A 99 -35.24 -15.53 -11.25
N ARG A 100 -34.70 -14.44 -11.79
CA ARG A 100 -34.94 -13.99 -13.16
C ARG A 100 -34.00 -14.63 -14.19
N SER A 101 -32.97 -15.34 -13.75
CA SER A 101 -32.00 -15.99 -14.63
C SER A 101 -32.50 -17.38 -15.08
N ASN A 102 -32.33 -17.67 -16.37
CA ASN A 102 -32.51 -19.02 -16.90
C ASN A 102 -31.26 -19.93 -16.67
N LYS A 103 -30.13 -19.34 -16.28
CA LYS A 103 -28.84 -20.00 -16.01
C LYS A 103 -28.56 -20.08 -14.52
N THR A 104 -27.70 -21.03 -14.13
CA THR A 104 -27.03 -20.99 -12.82
C THR A 104 -26.22 -19.71 -12.70
N VAL A 105 -26.34 -19.01 -11.58
CA VAL A 105 -25.63 -17.76 -11.28
C VAL A 105 -24.57 -18.04 -10.23
N VAL A 106 -23.31 -17.74 -10.55
CA VAL A 106 -22.18 -17.84 -9.63
C VAL A 106 -21.66 -16.45 -9.33
N ALA A 107 -21.78 -16.01 -8.08
CA ALA A 107 -21.30 -14.72 -7.61
C ALA A 107 -20.00 -14.91 -6.80
N ILE A 108 -18.93 -14.25 -7.24
CA ILE A 108 -17.65 -14.24 -6.53
C ILE A 108 -17.47 -12.88 -5.87
N ILE A 109 -17.25 -12.88 -4.56
CA ILE A 109 -16.96 -11.69 -3.75
C ILE A 109 -15.46 -11.73 -3.43
N CYS A 110 -14.70 -10.74 -3.89
CA CYS A 110 -13.26 -10.62 -3.64
C CYS A 110 -12.98 -9.38 -2.79
N HIS A 111 -12.83 -9.57 -1.47
CA HIS A 111 -12.44 -8.52 -0.53
C HIS A 111 -11.33 -9.02 0.39
N PRO A 112 -10.12 -8.44 0.37
CA PRO A 112 -9.04 -8.90 1.23
C PRO A 112 -9.39 -8.68 2.70
N GLY A 113 -9.39 -9.76 3.49
CA GLY A 113 -9.75 -9.75 4.91
C GLY A 113 -8.68 -10.39 5.80
N ASN A 114 -8.95 -10.43 7.09
CA ASN A 114 -8.05 -10.99 8.11
C ASN A 114 -8.09 -12.53 8.09
N GLN A 115 -7.28 -13.13 7.21
CA GLN A 115 -7.28 -14.57 6.93
C GLN A 115 -5.98 -15.28 7.36
N THR A 116 -6.02 -16.61 7.59
CA THR A 116 -4.88 -17.42 8.06
C THR A 116 -4.41 -18.51 7.09
N GLY A 117 -4.87 -18.47 5.84
CA GLY A 117 -4.50 -19.37 4.75
C GLY A 117 -5.72 -20.00 4.08
N PRO A 118 -5.51 -20.69 2.94
CA PRO A 118 -6.57 -21.39 2.22
C PRO A 118 -7.22 -22.47 3.10
N ARG A 119 -8.52 -22.70 2.91
CA ARG A 119 -9.21 -23.83 3.57
C ARG A 119 -8.73 -25.12 2.94
N ILE A 120 -8.10 -25.99 3.73
CA ILE A 120 -7.56 -27.28 3.27
C ILE A 120 -8.65 -28.11 2.59
N SER A 121 -9.85 -28.14 3.16
CA SER A 121 -11.02 -28.84 2.61
C SER A 121 -11.40 -28.35 1.21
N VAL A 122 -11.32 -27.05 0.95
CA VAL A 122 -11.59 -26.45 -0.37
C VAL A 122 -10.49 -26.84 -1.36
N VAL A 123 -9.23 -26.78 -0.94
CA VAL A 123 -8.08 -27.16 -1.78
C VAL A 123 -8.14 -28.64 -2.16
N GLU A 124 -8.52 -29.52 -1.24
CA GLU A 124 -8.71 -30.95 -1.53
C GLU A 124 -9.82 -31.18 -2.55
N ARG A 125 -10.96 -30.49 -2.40
CA ARG A 125 -12.11 -30.62 -3.32
C ARG A 125 -11.87 -30.01 -4.70
N ILE A 126 -10.92 -29.08 -4.85
CA ILE A 126 -10.49 -28.62 -6.19
C ILE A 126 -9.98 -29.79 -7.03
N TYR A 127 -9.32 -30.78 -6.42
CA TYR A 127 -8.78 -31.95 -7.12
C TYR A 127 -9.69 -33.18 -7.00
N ASN A 128 -10.44 -33.30 -5.91
CA ASN A 128 -11.24 -34.48 -5.57
C ASN A 128 -12.67 -34.10 -5.17
N CYS A 129 -13.38 -33.35 -6.02
CA CYS A 129 -14.76 -32.94 -5.74
C CYS A 129 -15.70 -34.16 -5.72
N ASP A 130 -16.56 -34.24 -4.71
CA ASP A 130 -17.56 -35.29 -4.57
C ASP A 130 -18.96 -34.72 -4.79
N TYR A 131 -19.47 -34.85 -6.02
CA TYR A 131 -20.74 -34.26 -6.43
C TYR A 131 -21.98 -34.94 -5.82
N GLU A 132 -21.83 -36.08 -5.16
CA GLU A 132 -22.95 -36.78 -4.51
C GLU A 132 -23.23 -36.18 -3.12
N ASN A 133 -22.25 -35.54 -2.49
CA ASN A 133 -22.34 -35.00 -1.13
C ASN A 133 -22.21 -33.47 -1.11
N ALA A 134 -23.27 -32.79 -1.56
CA ALA A 134 -23.32 -31.33 -1.59
C ALA A 134 -23.11 -30.68 -0.22
N ILE A 135 -22.38 -29.56 -0.20
CA ILE A 135 -22.14 -28.75 0.99
C ILE A 135 -23.03 -27.51 0.95
N THR A 136 -23.69 -27.25 2.08
CA THR A 136 -24.57 -26.10 2.29
C THR A 136 -24.01 -25.24 3.42
N GLY A 137 -24.08 -23.92 3.28
CA GLY A 137 -23.63 -22.94 4.27
C GLY A 137 -22.14 -22.61 4.21
N GLU A 138 -21.38 -23.17 3.25
CA GLU A 138 -19.98 -22.82 3.02
C GLU A 138 -19.85 -21.81 1.87
N PHE A 139 -19.10 -20.73 2.11
CA PHE A 139 -18.83 -19.67 1.13
C PHE A 139 -17.34 -19.41 0.93
N LEU A 140 -16.54 -19.65 1.97
CA LEU A 140 -15.18 -19.14 2.12
C LEU A 140 -14.14 -20.03 1.42
N THR A 141 -13.24 -19.40 0.67
CA THR A 141 -12.05 -20.09 0.13
C THR A 141 -10.89 -20.17 1.14
N HIS A 142 -10.85 -19.25 2.09
CA HIS A 142 -9.78 -19.12 3.10
C HIS A 142 -10.36 -19.05 4.51
N ASN A 143 -9.54 -19.40 5.50
CA ASN A 143 -9.91 -19.31 6.91
C ASN A 143 -9.93 -17.84 7.33
N LEU A 144 -11.10 -17.33 7.68
CA LEU A 144 -11.29 -15.96 8.16
C LEU A 144 -11.29 -15.96 9.70
N LYS A 145 -10.51 -15.08 10.35
CA LYS A 145 -10.39 -15.09 11.82
C LYS A 145 -11.72 -14.76 12.53
N ASP A 146 -12.46 -13.79 11.98
CA ASP A 146 -13.66 -13.23 12.60
C ASP A 146 -14.94 -13.65 11.85
N GLU A 147 -14.98 -14.89 11.35
CA GLU A 147 -16.00 -15.41 10.42
C GLU A 147 -17.45 -15.21 10.88
N THR A 148 -17.75 -15.42 12.16
CA THR A 148 -19.13 -15.33 12.68
C THR A 148 -19.65 -13.90 12.76
N THR A 149 -18.76 -12.92 12.86
CA THR A 149 -19.07 -11.48 12.92
C THR A 149 -18.78 -10.75 11.62
N ASP A 150 -18.28 -11.47 10.61
CA ASP A 150 -17.90 -10.89 9.34
C ASP A 150 -19.14 -10.27 8.63
N PRO A 151 -19.05 -9.02 8.14
CA PRO A 151 -20.18 -8.34 7.50
C PRO A 151 -20.72 -9.05 6.26
N VAL A 152 -19.84 -9.63 5.42
CA VAL A 152 -20.25 -10.36 4.22
C VAL A 152 -20.97 -11.64 4.59
N ILE A 153 -20.40 -12.44 5.50
CA ILE A 153 -21.03 -13.68 5.98
C ILE A 153 -22.38 -13.39 6.63
N SER A 154 -22.44 -12.37 7.50
CA SER A 154 -23.68 -11.95 8.16
C SER A 154 -24.75 -11.52 7.16
N ALA A 155 -24.38 -10.76 6.13
CA ALA A 155 -25.28 -10.31 5.08
C ALA A 155 -25.79 -11.46 4.19
N LEU A 156 -24.93 -12.43 3.85
CA LEU A 156 -25.32 -13.64 3.11
C LEU A 156 -26.37 -14.44 3.89
N HIS A 157 -26.13 -14.62 5.20
CA HIS A 157 -27.10 -15.29 6.07
C HIS A 157 -28.42 -14.52 6.20
N ALA A 158 -28.36 -13.19 6.36
CA ALA A 158 -29.54 -12.34 6.43
C ALA A 158 -30.36 -12.34 5.13
N ALA A 159 -29.69 -12.48 3.98
CA ALA A 159 -30.33 -12.64 2.67
C ALA A 159 -30.85 -14.08 2.41
N GLY A 160 -30.66 -15.01 3.36
CA GLY A 160 -31.10 -16.40 3.23
C GLY A 160 -30.28 -17.22 2.24
N ILE A 161 -29.11 -16.75 1.83
CA ILE A 161 -28.23 -17.43 0.86
C ILE A 161 -27.45 -18.52 1.61
N LYS A 162 -27.49 -19.76 1.09
CA LYS A 162 -26.88 -20.93 1.73
C LYS A 162 -26.12 -21.87 0.80
N ASN A 163 -26.02 -21.57 -0.50
CA ASN A 163 -25.39 -22.47 -1.49
C ASN A 163 -26.02 -23.87 -1.60
N GLU A 164 -27.30 -24.04 -1.24
CA GLU A 164 -28.02 -25.31 -1.34
C GLU A 164 -27.93 -25.94 -2.73
N ALA A 165 -27.78 -27.26 -2.81
CA ALA A 165 -27.54 -28.00 -4.06
C ALA A 165 -28.55 -27.65 -5.17
N ASN A 166 -29.84 -27.63 -4.83
CA ASN A 166 -30.96 -27.42 -5.75
C ASN A 166 -31.23 -25.94 -6.10
N VAL A 167 -30.47 -25.02 -5.50
CA VAL A 167 -30.60 -23.58 -5.75
C VAL A 167 -29.59 -23.16 -6.82
N ARG A 168 -30.07 -22.45 -7.84
CA ARG A 168 -29.26 -21.98 -8.98
C ARG A 168 -28.32 -20.81 -8.64
N LEU A 169 -28.45 -20.22 -7.46
CA LEU A 169 -27.53 -19.20 -6.96
C LEU A 169 -26.42 -19.85 -6.14
N LYS A 170 -25.17 -19.62 -6.54
CA LYS A 170 -23.97 -20.05 -5.82
C LYS A 170 -23.10 -18.82 -5.52
N VAL A 171 -22.57 -18.74 -4.31
CA VAL A 171 -21.74 -17.63 -3.85
C VAL A 171 -20.41 -18.14 -3.33
N VAL A 172 -19.32 -17.51 -3.74
CA VAL A 172 -17.97 -17.76 -3.22
C VAL A 172 -17.42 -16.46 -2.67
N PHE A 173 -16.91 -16.50 -1.45
CA PHE A 173 -16.24 -15.40 -0.81
C PHE A 173 -14.73 -15.67 -0.72
N VAL A 174 -13.95 -14.75 -1.29
CA VAL A 174 -12.49 -14.79 -1.38
C VAL A 174 -11.91 -13.69 -0.50
N PRO A 175 -11.56 -13.98 0.77
CA PRO A 175 -11.13 -12.97 1.72
C PRO A 175 -9.62 -12.66 1.60
N THR A 176 -9.05 -12.66 0.39
CA THR A 176 -7.60 -12.47 0.15
C THR A 176 -7.34 -11.77 -1.18
N TYR A 177 -6.12 -11.26 -1.38
CA TYR A 177 -5.68 -10.75 -2.66
C TYR A 177 -5.39 -11.88 -3.64
N LEU A 178 -5.85 -11.72 -4.89
CA LEU A 178 -5.52 -12.62 -6.00
C LEU A 178 -4.20 -12.19 -6.65
N ASN A 179 -3.08 -12.57 -6.03
CA ASN A 179 -1.73 -12.25 -6.53
C ASN A 179 -1.14 -13.35 -7.43
N GLY A 180 -1.81 -14.49 -7.58
CA GLY A 180 -1.32 -15.66 -8.31
C GLY A 180 -0.77 -16.78 -7.42
N GLU A 181 -0.69 -16.56 -6.11
CA GLU A 181 -0.14 -17.50 -5.12
C GLU A 181 -1.04 -17.62 -3.88
N ASP A 182 -2.34 -17.37 -4.02
CA ASP A 182 -3.31 -17.42 -2.92
C ASP A 182 -3.58 -18.85 -2.39
N GLY A 183 -3.17 -19.88 -3.13
CA GLY A 183 -3.34 -21.29 -2.74
C GLY A 183 -4.66 -21.90 -3.20
N VAL A 184 -5.64 -21.11 -3.67
CA VAL A 184 -6.93 -21.59 -4.17
C VAL A 184 -7.06 -21.33 -5.67
N PHE A 185 -7.03 -20.06 -6.09
CA PHE A 185 -7.12 -19.67 -7.49
C PHE A 185 -5.77 -19.79 -8.20
N ASN A 186 -4.68 -19.34 -7.58
CA ASN A 186 -3.34 -19.28 -8.17
C ASN A 186 -3.34 -18.62 -9.57
N ILE A 187 -4.19 -17.60 -9.73
CA ILE A 187 -4.31 -16.76 -10.92
C ILE A 187 -4.43 -15.32 -10.41
N SER A 188 -3.61 -14.41 -10.94
CA SER A 188 -3.67 -13.00 -10.55
C SER A 188 -5.02 -12.38 -10.94
N TYR A 189 -5.43 -11.32 -10.21
CA TYR A 189 -6.70 -10.63 -10.43
C TYR A 189 -6.98 -10.30 -11.90
N HIS A 190 -6.03 -9.64 -12.58
CA HIS A 190 -6.17 -9.25 -13.99
C HIS A 190 -6.28 -10.44 -14.94
N ASN A 191 -5.69 -11.58 -14.58
CA ASN A 191 -5.78 -12.81 -15.36
C ASN A 191 -7.08 -13.58 -15.09
N LEU A 192 -7.69 -13.41 -13.91
CA LEU A 192 -8.96 -14.03 -13.56
C LEU A 192 -10.16 -13.23 -14.09
N LEU A 193 -10.06 -11.90 -14.10
CA LEU A 193 -11.13 -10.96 -14.48
C LEU A 193 -11.79 -11.28 -15.84
N PRO A 194 -11.07 -11.60 -16.93
CA PRO A 194 -11.68 -11.96 -18.21
C PRO A 194 -12.60 -13.19 -18.16
N GLY A 195 -12.48 -14.04 -17.13
CA GLY A 195 -13.32 -15.22 -16.95
C GLY A 195 -14.77 -14.90 -16.59
N PHE A 196 -15.03 -13.72 -16.03
CA PHE A 196 -16.35 -13.27 -15.63
C PHE A 196 -17.20 -12.80 -16.82
N ASP A 197 -18.51 -12.87 -16.65
CA ASP A 197 -19.49 -12.38 -17.62
C ASP A 197 -19.89 -10.94 -17.32
N MET A 198 -19.84 -10.54 -16.06
CA MET A 198 -20.14 -9.17 -15.62
C MET A 198 -19.47 -8.85 -14.29
N THR A 199 -19.09 -7.59 -14.08
CA THR A 199 -18.78 -7.06 -12.75
C THR A 199 -19.95 -6.24 -12.21
N VAL A 200 -20.26 -6.37 -10.92
CA VAL A 200 -21.37 -5.66 -10.28
C VAL A 200 -20.84 -4.89 -9.08
N LEU A 201 -20.66 -3.58 -9.27
CA LEU A 201 -19.89 -2.70 -8.40
C LEU A 201 -20.70 -1.43 -8.05
N PRO A 202 -21.86 -1.56 -7.36
CA PRO A 202 -22.76 -0.44 -7.14
C PRO A 202 -22.26 0.51 -6.04
N SER A 203 -20.98 0.89 -6.00
CA SER A 203 -20.33 1.63 -4.92
C SER A 203 -21.13 2.86 -4.44
N TYR A 204 -21.16 3.11 -3.14
CA TYR A 204 -21.73 4.34 -2.56
C TYR A 204 -20.73 5.50 -2.57
N TYR A 205 -19.45 5.21 -2.34
CA TYR A 205 -18.38 6.20 -2.34
C TYR A 205 -17.13 5.63 -2.98
N ASP A 206 -16.71 6.24 -4.09
CA ASP A 206 -15.46 5.92 -4.75
C ASP A 206 -14.99 7.12 -5.59
N PRO A 207 -13.90 7.81 -5.19
CA PRO A 207 -13.44 9.03 -5.85
C PRO A 207 -13.21 8.88 -7.36
N TRP A 208 -12.83 7.68 -7.80
CA TRP A 208 -12.68 7.32 -9.21
C TRP A 208 -13.31 5.97 -9.60
N SER A 209 -13.08 4.88 -8.89
CA SER A 209 -13.38 3.48 -9.34
C SER A 209 -12.58 2.99 -10.55
N HIS A 210 -11.42 2.36 -10.26
CA HIS A 210 -10.61 1.66 -11.27
C HIS A 210 -11.21 0.32 -11.72
N THR A 211 -11.84 -0.42 -10.82
CA THR A 211 -12.38 -1.76 -11.09
C THR A 211 -13.36 -1.85 -12.28
N PRO A 212 -14.38 -0.97 -12.43
CA PRO A 212 -15.23 -1.00 -13.62
C PRO A 212 -14.46 -0.62 -14.90
N MET A 213 -13.50 0.30 -14.81
CA MET A 213 -12.64 0.71 -15.93
C MET A 213 -11.74 -0.45 -16.41
N GLU A 214 -11.13 -1.19 -15.49
CA GLU A 214 -10.36 -2.40 -15.78
C GLU A 214 -11.24 -3.53 -16.34
N SER A 215 -12.47 -3.66 -15.82
CA SER A 215 -13.45 -4.64 -16.31
C SER A 215 -13.74 -4.42 -17.79
N ILE A 216 -14.06 -3.19 -18.19
CA ILE A 216 -14.38 -2.91 -19.59
C ILE A 216 -13.15 -3.09 -20.50
N ALA A 217 -11.95 -2.76 -20.02
CA ALA A 217 -10.70 -3.00 -20.74
C ALA A 217 -10.52 -4.49 -21.05
N LEU A 218 -10.86 -5.36 -20.11
CA LEU A 218 -10.80 -6.82 -20.27
C LEU A 218 -12.09 -7.42 -20.88
N SER A 219 -12.87 -6.62 -21.59
CA SER A 219 -14.12 -6.99 -22.27
C SER A 219 -15.16 -7.61 -21.32
N VAL A 220 -15.21 -7.16 -20.07
CA VAL A 220 -16.21 -7.54 -19.06
C VAL A 220 -17.13 -6.35 -18.82
N PRO A 221 -18.40 -6.40 -19.27
CA PRO A 221 -19.39 -5.38 -18.96
C PRO A 221 -19.54 -5.16 -17.45
N SER A 222 -19.87 -3.94 -17.04
CA SER A 222 -19.89 -3.56 -15.63
C SER A 222 -21.18 -2.84 -15.24
N VAL A 223 -21.69 -3.13 -14.04
CA VAL A 223 -22.65 -2.29 -13.33
C VAL A 223 -21.87 -1.45 -12.33
N THR A 224 -22.00 -0.13 -12.40
CA THR A 224 -21.44 0.83 -11.43
C THR A 224 -22.54 1.78 -10.96
N SER A 225 -22.23 2.79 -10.15
CA SER A 225 -23.21 3.79 -9.68
C SER A 225 -22.83 5.20 -10.10
N ASN A 226 -23.84 6.08 -10.14
CA ASN A 226 -23.67 7.52 -10.36
C ASN A 226 -23.02 8.27 -9.17
N MET A 227 -22.54 7.54 -8.16
CA MET A 227 -21.79 8.05 -7.02
C MET A 227 -20.28 7.77 -7.14
N THR A 228 -19.83 7.27 -8.31
CA THR A 228 -18.41 7.01 -8.61
C THR A 228 -17.84 8.05 -9.59
N GLY A 229 -16.55 8.36 -9.44
CA GLY A 229 -15.88 9.30 -10.35
C GLY A 229 -15.87 8.85 -11.82
N PHE A 230 -15.68 7.55 -12.06
CA PHE A 230 -15.69 6.92 -13.38
C PHE A 230 -17.04 7.09 -14.07
N ALA A 231 -18.14 6.77 -13.38
CA ALA A 231 -19.49 6.97 -13.93
C ALA A 231 -19.80 8.45 -14.15
N SER A 232 -19.40 9.31 -13.20
CA SER A 232 -19.57 10.76 -13.34
C SER A 232 -18.84 11.31 -14.55
N HIS A 233 -17.63 10.83 -14.85
CA HIS A 233 -16.89 11.23 -16.04
C HIS A 233 -17.53 10.68 -17.31
N LEU A 234 -17.94 9.40 -17.30
CA LEU A 234 -18.59 8.77 -18.44
C LEU A 234 -19.89 9.49 -18.84
N LEU A 235 -20.72 9.86 -17.87
CA LEU A 235 -21.95 10.63 -18.09
C LEU A 235 -21.70 12.08 -18.53
N ALA A 236 -20.53 12.65 -18.20
CA ALA A 236 -20.17 13.99 -18.66
C ALA A 236 -19.76 13.98 -20.14
N VAL A 237 -19.18 12.87 -20.62
CA VAL A 237 -18.71 12.71 -22.00
C VAL A 237 -19.80 12.12 -22.90
N SER A 238 -20.60 11.19 -22.39
CA SER A 238 -21.71 10.54 -23.08
C SER A 238 -23.03 10.94 -22.43
N GLN A 239 -23.93 11.55 -23.21
CA GLN A 239 -25.26 11.98 -22.71
C GLN A 239 -26.08 10.82 -22.14
N GLU A 240 -25.81 9.58 -22.58
CA GLU A 240 -26.42 8.36 -22.08
C GLU A 240 -25.36 7.34 -21.66
N ALA A 241 -25.70 6.50 -20.67
CA ALA A 241 -24.83 5.41 -20.23
C ALA A 241 -24.68 4.35 -21.33
N PRO A 242 -23.45 3.97 -21.72
CA PRO A 242 -23.21 2.88 -22.67
C PRO A 242 -23.81 1.55 -22.18
N ARG A 243 -24.29 0.72 -23.11
CA ARG A 243 -24.86 -0.60 -22.77
C ARG A 243 -23.87 -1.53 -22.06
N CYS A 244 -22.58 -1.35 -22.28
CA CYS A 244 -21.51 -2.08 -21.63
C CYS A 244 -21.15 -1.59 -20.22
N THR A 245 -21.65 -0.41 -19.81
CA THR A 245 -21.45 0.18 -18.48
C THR A 245 -22.77 0.73 -17.95
N MET A 246 -23.49 -0.10 -17.20
CA MET A 246 -24.78 0.27 -16.62
C MET A 246 -24.56 1.04 -15.33
N ILE A 247 -25.27 2.16 -15.17
CA ILE A 247 -25.08 3.08 -14.04
C ILE A 247 -26.35 3.07 -13.19
N VAL A 248 -26.27 2.52 -11.98
CA VAL A 248 -27.36 2.60 -11.01
C VAL A 248 -27.41 3.99 -10.39
N ASP A 249 -28.63 4.50 -10.16
CA ASP A 249 -28.84 5.76 -9.50
C ASP A 249 -28.84 5.55 -7.99
N ARG A 250 -27.66 5.63 -7.38
CA ARG A 250 -27.48 5.52 -5.93
C ARG A 250 -27.55 6.89 -5.23
N LYS A 251 -27.57 7.98 -6.00
CA LYS A 251 -27.66 9.36 -5.48
C LYS A 251 -29.10 9.75 -5.14
N ASN A 252 -30.07 9.37 -5.98
CA ASN A 252 -31.45 9.86 -5.86
C ASN A 252 -32.44 8.78 -5.44
N LEU A 253 -32.10 7.49 -5.57
CA LEU A 253 -33.02 6.39 -5.23
C LEU A 253 -32.79 5.87 -3.80
N PRO A 254 -33.86 5.43 -3.12
CA PRO A 254 -33.73 4.72 -1.85
C PRO A 254 -33.09 3.34 -2.05
N PHE A 255 -32.49 2.79 -1.00
CA PHE A 255 -31.74 1.53 -1.04
C PHE A 255 -32.46 0.39 -1.79
N ASN A 256 -33.73 0.14 -1.49
CA ASN A 256 -34.49 -0.95 -2.12
C ASN A 256 -34.69 -0.74 -3.64
N GLU A 257 -34.79 0.52 -4.09
CA GLU A 257 -34.90 0.84 -5.51
C GLU A 257 -33.54 0.72 -6.21
N VAL A 258 -32.44 1.05 -5.53
CA VAL A 258 -31.07 0.78 -6.02
C VAL A 258 -30.86 -0.74 -6.21
N VAL A 259 -31.30 -1.55 -5.23
CA VAL A 259 -31.27 -3.01 -5.34
C VAL A 259 -32.12 -3.48 -6.52
N ALA A 260 -33.36 -3.00 -6.66
CA ALA A 260 -34.25 -3.39 -7.76
C ALA A 260 -33.69 -2.98 -9.13
N GLN A 261 -33.06 -1.81 -9.24
CA GLN A 261 -32.41 -1.36 -10.47
C GLN A 261 -31.17 -2.20 -10.79
N THR A 262 -30.39 -2.57 -9.79
CA THR A 262 -29.25 -3.50 -9.94
C THR A 262 -29.73 -4.86 -10.46
N VAL A 263 -30.78 -5.42 -9.85
CA VAL A 263 -31.41 -6.66 -10.32
C VAL A 263 -31.84 -6.53 -11.78
N LYS A 264 -32.54 -5.45 -12.13
CA LYS A 264 -33.02 -5.20 -13.49
C LYS A 264 -31.86 -5.20 -14.49
N TYR A 265 -30.81 -4.41 -14.25
CA TYR A 265 -29.69 -4.29 -15.20
C TYR A 265 -28.96 -5.61 -15.42
N VAL A 266 -28.67 -6.35 -14.36
CA VAL A 266 -28.01 -7.65 -14.49
C VAL A 266 -28.93 -8.66 -15.17
N SER A 267 -30.19 -8.78 -14.75
CA SER A 267 -31.15 -9.72 -15.35
C SER A 267 -31.42 -9.43 -16.83
N ASP A 268 -31.57 -8.16 -17.21
CA ASP A 268 -31.77 -7.78 -18.61
C ASP A 268 -30.59 -8.25 -19.48
N PHE A 269 -29.36 -8.13 -18.98
CA PHE A 269 -28.16 -8.61 -19.68
C PHE A 269 -28.11 -10.15 -19.77
N VAL A 270 -28.37 -10.84 -18.66
CA VAL A 270 -28.34 -12.32 -18.59
C VAL A 270 -29.32 -12.96 -19.58
N LEU A 271 -30.47 -12.32 -19.78
CA LEU A 271 -31.53 -12.78 -20.69
C LEU A 271 -31.25 -12.51 -22.18
N LEU A 272 -30.24 -11.70 -22.51
CA LEU A 272 -29.87 -11.46 -23.91
C LEU A 272 -29.37 -12.75 -24.58
N ALA A 273 -29.56 -12.82 -25.90
CA ALA A 273 -28.92 -13.84 -26.72
C ALA A 273 -27.39 -13.72 -26.61
N GLN A 274 -26.70 -14.87 -26.68
CA GLN A 274 -25.24 -14.92 -26.55
C GLN A 274 -24.52 -14.01 -27.55
N GLU A 275 -25.02 -13.87 -28.77
CA GLU A 275 -24.46 -12.99 -29.80
C GLU A 275 -24.52 -11.51 -29.38
N GLU A 276 -25.62 -11.07 -28.77
CA GLU A 276 -25.77 -9.71 -28.24
C GLU A 276 -24.88 -9.48 -27.00
N GLN A 277 -24.74 -10.48 -26.13
CA GLN A 277 -23.78 -10.41 -25.01
C GLN A 277 -22.35 -10.21 -25.53
N GLU A 278 -21.92 -11.00 -26.52
CA GLU A 278 -20.59 -10.87 -27.14
C GLU A 278 -20.40 -9.55 -27.89
N LYS A 279 -21.47 -8.95 -28.42
CA LYS A 279 -21.43 -7.60 -28.98
C LYS A 279 -21.16 -6.55 -27.89
N ILE A 280 -21.89 -6.61 -26.77
CA ILE A 280 -21.67 -5.69 -25.64
C ILE A 280 -20.25 -5.84 -25.06
N ARG A 281 -19.71 -7.07 -24.99
CA ARG A 281 -18.32 -7.30 -24.57
C ARG A 281 -17.30 -6.60 -25.48
N ARG A 282 -17.50 -6.64 -26.80
CA ARG A 282 -16.65 -5.91 -27.76
C ARG A 282 -16.78 -4.39 -27.62
N GLU A 283 -18.00 -3.91 -27.35
CA GLU A 283 -18.26 -2.50 -27.03
C GLU A 283 -17.52 -2.07 -25.75
N SER A 284 -17.43 -2.93 -24.73
CA SER A 284 -16.65 -2.66 -23.51
C SER A 284 -15.18 -2.35 -23.82
N ASN A 285 -14.52 -3.20 -24.62
CA ASN A 285 -13.10 -3.00 -24.96
C ASN A 285 -12.88 -1.76 -25.83
N THR A 286 -13.83 -1.46 -26.72
CA THR A 286 -13.81 -0.24 -27.53
C THR A 286 -13.93 1.01 -26.64
N LEU A 287 -14.85 0.98 -25.67
CA LEU A 287 -15.02 2.07 -24.70
C LEU A 287 -13.77 2.26 -23.85
N ALA A 288 -13.06 1.20 -23.47
CA ALA A 288 -11.85 1.29 -22.67
C ALA A 288 -10.74 2.14 -23.32
N GLN A 289 -10.67 2.18 -24.67
CA GLN A 289 -9.71 3.02 -25.41
C GLN A 289 -9.86 4.51 -25.08
N PHE A 290 -11.07 4.96 -24.76
CA PHE A 290 -11.33 6.33 -24.32
C PHE A 290 -10.56 6.67 -23.04
N PHE A 291 -10.35 5.68 -22.16
CA PHE A 291 -9.65 5.85 -20.90
C PHE A 291 -8.13 5.63 -20.99
N SER A 292 -7.54 5.59 -22.20
CA SER A 292 -6.07 5.52 -22.34
C SER A 292 -5.40 6.75 -21.70
N TRP A 293 -4.24 6.54 -21.06
CA TRP A 293 -3.41 7.65 -20.59
C TRP A 293 -3.06 8.65 -21.70
N ASP A 294 -2.94 8.19 -22.95
CA ASP A 294 -2.68 9.05 -24.11
C ASP A 294 -3.73 10.16 -24.27
N ASN A 295 -4.98 9.94 -23.81
CA ASN A 295 -6.06 10.92 -23.91
C ASN A 295 -6.08 11.92 -22.74
N PHE A 296 -5.44 11.59 -21.61
CA PHE A 296 -5.54 12.37 -20.37
C PHE A 296 -4.23 13.02 -19.94
N ILE A 297 -3.08 12.52 -20.41
CA ILE A 297 -1.76 13.00 -19.97
C ILE A 297 -1.53 14.49 -20.26
N GLU A 298 -2.04 15.00 -21.39
CA GLU A 298 -1.93 16.42 -21.74
C GLU A 298 -2.57 17.33 -20.70
N GLN A 299 -3.64 16.89 -20.02
CA GLN A 299 -4.30 17.66 -18.97
C GLN A 299 -3.41 17.80 -17.72
N TYR A 300 -2.63 16.77 -17.40
CA TYR A 300 -1.63 16.83 -16.32
C TYR A 300 -0.49 17.79 -16.68
N CYS A 301 0.06 17.68 -17.90
CA CYS A 301 1.10 18.59 -18.39
C CYS A 301 0.62 20.05 -18.39
N SER A 302 -0.57 20.31 -18.92
CA SER A 302 -1.18 21.63 -18.92
C SER A 302 -1.41 22.18 -17.50
N SER A 303 -1.76 21.32 -16.53
CA SER A 303 -1.92 21.73 -15.14
C SER A 303 -0.61 22.12 -14.48
N HIS A 304 0.47 21.39 -14.80
CA HIS A 304 1.81 21.73 -14.37
C HIS A 304 2.28 23.05 -14.98
N GLU A 305 2.07 23.26 -16.29
CA GLU A 305 2.39 24.52 -16.97
C GLU A 305 1.66 25.73 -16.36
N ASP A 306 0.35 25.59 -16.08
CA ASP A 306 -0.41 26.64 -15.42
C ASP A 306 0.12 26.97 -14.01
N ALA A 307 0.58 25.95 -13.27
CA ALA A 307 1.21 26.14 -11.97
C ALA A 307 2.54 26.89 -12.10
N CYS A 308 3.39 26.51 -13.06
CA CYS A 308 4.63 27.21 -13.37
C CYS A 308 4.38 28.68 -13.73
N LYS A 309 3.36 28.95 -14.54
CA LYS A 309 2.99 30.32 -14.92
C LYS A 309 2.57 31.16 -13.72
N LYS A 310 1.65 30.66 -12.88
CA LYS A 310 1.22 31.36 -11.65
C LYS A 310 2.39 31.60 -10.69
N SER A 311 3.30 30.63 -10.57
CA SER A 311 4.53 30.77 -9.78
C SER A 311 5.44 31.88 -10.34
N HIS A 312 5.64 31.90 -11.66
CA HIS A 312 6.45 32.91 -12.35
C HIS A 312 5.85 34.33 -12.24
N GLU A 313 4.52 34.48 -12.29
CA GLU A 313 3.85 35.78 -12.08
C GLU A 313 4.15 36.39 -10.71
N ARG A 314 4.43 35.55 -9.71
CA ARG A 314 4.83 36.01 -8.39
C ARG A 314 6.33 36.20 -8.23
N TYR A 315 7.13 35.90 -9.24
CA TYR A 315 8.59 36.01 -9.18
C TYR A 315 9.02 37.40 -8.68
N GLU A 316 8.52 38.47 -9.28
CA GLU A 316 8.89 39.84 -8.90
C GLU A 316 8.40 40.25 -7.49
N LEU A 317 7.32 39.64 -6.98
CA LEU A 317 6.84 39.86 -5.60
C LEU A 317 7.78 39.29 -4.54
N TYR A 318 8.58 38.28 -4.90
CA TYR A 318 9.51 37.60 -4.00
C TYR A 318 10.98 37.85 -4.33
N ARG A 319 11.31 38.31 -5.55
CA ARG A 319 12.68 38.55 -6.03
C ARG A 319 13.46 39.51 -5.13
N ASN A 320 12.80 40.57 -4.68
CA ASN A 320 13.40 41.63 -3.85
C ASN A 320 12.96 41.57 -2.38
N LYS A 321 12.20 40.54 -1.98
CA LYS A 321 11.93 40.30 -0.57
C LYS A 321 13.23 39.81 0.08
N GLN A 322 14.01 40.75 0.58
CA GLN A 322 14.96 40.44 1.63
C GLN A 322 14.16 39.94 2.83
N ILE A 323 14.57 38.80 3.37
CA ILE A 323 14.10 38.36 4.68
C ILE A 323 14.49 39.48 5.64
N THR A 324 13.52 40.21 6.18
CA THR A 324 13.79 41.23 7.17
C THR A 324 14.42 40.54 8.37
N GLU A 325 15.74 40.69 8.55
CA GLU A 325 16.40 40.31 9.79
C GLU A 325 15.78 41.17 10.90
N GLN A 326 14.88 40.57 11.69
CA GLN A 326 14.64 41.11 13.01
C GLN A 326 15.93 40.91 13.78
N ILE A 327 16.56 42.01 14.19
CA ILE A 327 17.67 41.99 15.14
C ILE A 327 17.07 41.46 16.45
N ILE A 328 17.18 40.15 16.66
CA ILE A 328 16.89 39.54 17.95
C ILE A 328 18.06 39.92 18.84
N VAL A 329 17.82 40.85 19.76
CA VAL A 329 18.74 41.10 20.88
C VAL A 329 18.86 39.79 21.63
N THR A 330 19.97 39.08 21.40
CA THR A 330 20.30 37.91 22.19
C THR A 330 20.59 38.42 23.60
N GLU A 331 19.72 38.11 24.56
CA GLU A 331 20.13 38.20 25.96
C GLU A 331 21.29 37.24 26.13
N THR A 332 22.51 37.78 26.23
CA THR A 332 23.70 37.05 26.65
C THR A 332 23.62 36.82 28.16
N GLY A 333 22.57 36.14 28.60
CA GLY A 333 22.53 35.53 29.90
C GLY A 333 23.47 34.34 29.90
N MET A 334 24.64 34.46 30.56
CA MET A 334 25.42 33.29 30.93
C MET A 334 24.61 32.45 31.93
N TYR A 335 23.78 31.54 31.42
CA TYR A 335 23.23 30.48 32.24
C TYR A 335 24.34 29.46 32.50
N GLN A 336 24.90 29.46 33.72
CA GLN A 336 25.71 28.35 34.21
C GLN A 336 24.78 27.15 34.48
N ASN A 337 24.27 26.53 33.42
CA ASN A 337 23.68 25.22 33.54
C ASN A 337 24.81 24.18 33.64
N PRO A 338 24.70 23.19 34.54
CA PRO A 338 25.67 22.09 34.60
C PRO A 338 25.71 21.37 33.25
N VAL A 339 26.90 21.34 32.62
CA VAL A 339 27.13 20.58 31.40
C VAL A 339 27.26 19.10 31.76
N TRP A 340 26.14 18.39 31.69
CA TRP A 340 26.13 16.93 31.84
C TRP A 340 26.76 16.29 30.60
N LYS A 341 28.02 15.88 30.71
CA LYS A 341 28.66 15.07 29.67
C LYS A 341 28.11 13.64 29.75
N LYS A 342 27.38 13.20 28.73
CA LYS A 342 27.02 11.78 28.59
C LYS A 342 28.30 10.98 28.35
N VAL A 343 28.65 10.12 29.30
CA VAL A 343 29.74 9.15 29.17
C VAL A 343 29.20 7.92 28.45
N PHE A 344 29.65 7.68 27.23
CA PHE A 344 29.36 6.44 26.52
C PHE A 344 30.34 5.36 26.97
N ILE A 345 29.85 4.34 27.67
CA ILE A 345 30.64 3.14 27.99
C ILE A 345 30.61 2.27 26.73
N LYS A 346 31.72 2.19 26.00
CA LYS A 346 31.86 1.24 24.89
C LYS A 346 31.93 -0.17 25.46
N SER A 347 30.97 -1.02 25.13
CA SER A 347 31.03 -2.45 25.38
C SER A 347 32.27 -3.03 24.71
N PHE A 348 33.11 -3.75 25.48
CA PHE A 348 34.29 -4.41 24.95
C PHE A 348 33.87 -5.63 24.14
N ILE A 349 33.99 -5.55 22.81
CA ILE A 349 33.77 -6.69 21.90
C ILE A 349 35.15 -7.26 21.53
N PRO A 350 35.41 -8.56 21.73
CA PRO A 350 36.69 -9.17 21.37
C PRO A 350 37.01 -9.04 19.87
N GLU A 351 38.29 -8.95 19.52
CA GLU A 351 38.73 -8.75 18.13
C GLU A 351 38.19 -9.82 17.18
N ARG A 352 38.10 -11.08 17.62
CA ARG A 352 37.62 -12.19 16.79
C ARG A 352 36.15 -12.05 16.39
N ILE A 353 35.35 -11.42 17.24
CA ILE A 353 33.90 -11.24 17.07
C ILE A 353 33.55 -9.84 16.55
N TYR A 354 34.52 -8.92 16.52
CA TYR A 354 34.38 -7.56 16.01
C TYR A 354 33.65 -7.43 14.65
N PRO A 355 33.81 -8.36 13.68
CA PRO A 355 33.02 -8.33 12.45
C PRO A 355 31.50 -8.24 12.63
N LEU A 356 30.93 -8.81 13.71
CA LEU A 356 29.51 -8.67 14.03
C LEU A 356 29.11 -7.20 14.24
N GLN A 357 29.98 -6.42 14.89
CA GLN A 357 29.71 -5.01 15.13
C GLN A 357 29.72 -4.20 13.82
N ILE A 358 30.57 -4.59 12.86
CA ILE A 358 30.62 -3.96 11.54
C ILE A 358 29.32 -4.25 10.79
N ILE A 359 28.90 -5.51 10.74
CA ILE A 359 27.65 -5.92 10.09
C ILE A 359 26.46 -5.24 10.76
N ALA A 360 26.39 -5.23 12.10
CA ALA A 360 25.30 -4.62 12.86
C ALA A 360 25.10 -3.11 12.59
N LYS A 361 26.17 -2.40 12.19
CA LYS A 361 26.16 -0.96 11.86
C LYS A 361 25.75 -0.65 10.41
N ASN A 362 25.48 -1.66 9.59
CA ASN A 362 25.00 -1.50 8.23
C ASN A 362 23.68 -2.25 8.08
N ILE A 363 22.62 -1.62 7.58
CA ILE A 363 21.30 -2.27 7.53
C ILE A 363 21.21 -3.41 6.50
N TRP A 364 22.28 -3.69 5.75
CA TRP A 364 22.41 -4.81 4.80
C TRP A 364 21.97 -6.17 5.35
N TRP A 365 22.19 -6.42 6.65
CA TRP A 365 21.72 -7.66 7.28
C TRP A 365 20.20 -7.82 7.23
N SER A 366 19.43 -6.73 7.10
CA SER A 366 17.97 -6.77 7.16
C SER A 366 17.30 -7.43 5.95
N TRP A 367 17.98 -7.55 4.80
CA TRP A 367 17.48 -8.30 3.63
C TRP A 367 18.39 -9.48 3.24
N ASN A 368 19.36 -9.85 4.08
CA ASN A 368 20.22 -11.01 3.88
C ASN A 368 19.98 -12.08 4.94
N TYR A 369 19.36 -13.19 4.53
CA TYR A 369 18.97 -14.29 5.43
C TYR A 369 20.14 -14.86 6.23
N ASP A 370 21.30 -15.10 5.61
CA ASP A 370 22.48 -15.66 6.30
C ASP A 370 22.96 -14.77 7.46
N ALA A 371 22.85 -13.44 7.29
CA ALA A 371 23.22 -12.47 8.31
C ALA A 371 22.19 -12.42 9.45
N GLN A 372 20.89 -12.52 9.14
CA GLN A 372 19.85 -12.62 10.18
C GLN A 372 20.03 -13.88 11.02
N GLU A 373 20.24 -15.02 10.37
CA GLU A 373 20.42 -16.30 11.03
C GLU A 373 21.72 -16.32 11.86
N LEU A 374 22.78 -15.62 11.42
CA LEU A 374 23.99 -15.43 12.22
C LEU A 374 23.70 -14.74 13.56
N PHE A 375 22.89 -13.68 13.56
CA PHE A 375 22.49 -13.01 14.81
C PHE A 375 21.56 -13.89 15.64
N GLU A 376 20.57 -14.53 15.02
CA GLU A 376 19.64 -15.43 15.72
C GLU A 376 20.35 -16.60 16.42
N GLN A 377 21.40 -17.17 15.80
CA GLN A 377 22.19 -18.26 16.40
C GLN A 377 22.91 -17.86 17.70
N ILE A 378 23.15 -16.56 17.93
CA ILE A 378 23.80 -16.09 19.16
C ILE A 378 22.89 -16.32 20.37
N ASP A 379 21.60 -15.99 20.26
CA ASP A 379 20.59 -16.22 21.27
C ASP A 379 19.20 -15.97 20.65
N PRO A 380 18.44 -17.03 20.29
CA PRO A 380 17.16 -16.89 19.60
C PRO A 380 16.08 -16.18 20.44
N VAL A 381 16.15 -16.33 21.76
CA VAL A 381 15.18 -15.73 22.69
C VAL A 381 15.45 -14.23 22.76
N LEU A 382 16.69 -13.87 23.07
CA LEU A 382 17.11 -12.46 23.14
C LEU A 382 16.90 -11.75 21.79
N TRP A 383 17.17 -12.43 20.67
CA TRP A 383 16.96 -11.89 19.32
C TRP A 383 15.51 -11.44 19.08
N THR A 384 14.56 -12.23 19.57
CA THR A 384 13.12 -11.91 19.48
C THR A 384 12.75 -10.79 20.46
N GLU A 385 13.27 -10.83 21.70
CA GLU A 385 13.01 -9.82 22.74
C GLU A 385 13.48 -8.41 22.36
N VAL A 386 14.64 -8.30 21.70
CA VAL A 386 15.18 -7.00 21.25
C VAL A 386 14.57 -6.51 19.93
N GLY A 387 13.53 -7.17 19.43
CA GLY A 387 12.86 -6.81 18.17
C GLY A 387 13.77 -6.96 16.96
N ARG A 388 14.63 -7.98 16.94
CA ARG A 388 15.58 -8.27 15.85
C ARG A 388 16.51 -7.10 15.54
N ASN A 389 16.98 -6.40 16.58
CA ASN A 389 17.99 -5.34 16.46
C ASN A 389 19.39 -5.88 16.86
N PRO A 390 20.32 -6.05 15.91
CA PRO A 390 21.67 -6.55 16.18
C PRO A 390 22.48 -5.72 17.18
N LEU A 391 22.34 -4.39 17.17
CA LEU A 391 23.12 -3.54 18.08
C LEU A 391 22.65 -3.71 19.51
N LEU A 392 21.33 -3.71 19.73
CA LEU A 392 20.74 -3.99 21.03
C LEU A 392 21.09 -5.40 21.53
N MET A 393 21.10 -6.37 20.63
CA MET A 393 21.53 -7.72 20.95
C MET A 393 22.95 -7.72 21.48
N LEU A 394 23.91 -7.17 20.73
CA LEU A 394 25.33 -7.13 21.11
C LEU A 394 25.58 -6.34 22.40
N GLU A 395 24.82 -5.27 22.66
CA GLU A 395 24.89 -4.51 23.91
C GLU A 395 24.34 -5.27 25.13
N SER A 396 23.42 -6.21 24.90
CA SER A 396 22.78 -7.02 25.94
C SER A 396 23.58 -8.29 26.29
N LEU A 397 24.60 -8.64 25.50
CA LEU A 397 25.43 -9.82 25.75
C LEU A 397 26.40 -9.61 26.92
N THR A 398 26.59 -10.65 27.71
CA THR A 398 27.57 -10.68 28.80
C THR A 398 28.97 -11.04 28.27
N ALA A 399 30.00 -10.66 29.01
CA ALA A 399 31.38 -11.04 28.68
C ALA A 399 31.59 -12.56 28.62
N SER A 400 30.89 -13.34 29.46
CA SER A 400 30.92 -14.79 29.41
C SER A 400 30.35 -15.33 28.10
N ARG A 401 29.26 -14.72 27.60
CA ARG A 401 28.65 -15.13 26.33
C ARG A 401 29.57 -14.84 25.15
N PHE A 402 30.26 -13.69 25.14
CA PHE A 402 31.30 -13.42 24.14
C PHE A 402 32.42 -14.48 24.18
N ALA A 403 32.89 -14.87 25.37
CA ALA A 403 33.92 -15.90 25.50
C ALA A 403 33.47 -17.30 25.05
N GLU A 404 32.18 -17.61 25.14
CA GLU A 404 31.60 -18.85 24.59
C GLU A 404 31.56 -18.82 23.06
N LEU A 405 31.12 -17.70 22.48
CA LEU A 405 31.09 -17.51 21.02
C LEU A 405 32.49 -17.60 20.40
N GLU A 406 33.52 -17.07 21.08
CA GLU A 406 34.92 -17.16 20.62
C GLU A 406 35.45 -18.60 20.57
N LYS A 407 34.83 -19.54 21.30
CA LYS A 407 35.23 -20.95 21.33
C LYS A 407 34.36 -21.82 20.42
N ASN A 408 33.28 -21.29 19.87
CA ASN A 408 32.35 -22.03 19.04
C ASN A 408 32.80 -22.03 17.58
N ALA A 409 33.38 -23.14 17.13
CA ALA A 409 33.92 -23.29 15.78
C ALA A 409 32.87 -23.11 14.68
N SER A 410 31.67 -23.67 14.83
CA SER A 410 30.63 -23.57 13.80
C SER A 410 30.09 -22.15 13.67
N PHE A 411 29.95 -21.44 14.79
CA PHE A 411 29.58 -20.02 14.79
C PHE A 411 30.64 -19.15 14.11
N LEU A 412 31.92 -19.35 14.45
CA LEU A 412 33.02 -18.59 13.86
C LEU A 412 33.16 -18.82 12.36
N GLU A 413 32.96 -20.05 11.89
CA GLU A 413 32.96 -20.36 10.46
C GLU A 413 31.84 -19.62 9.73
N LYS A 414 30.63 -19.63 10.29
CA LYS A 414 29.51 -18.87 9.74
C LYS A 414 29.76 -17.36 9.74
N LEU A 415 30.30 -16.83 10.84
CA LEU A 415 30.69 -15.42 10.95
C LEU A 415 31.67 -15.03 9.84
N ASP A 416 32.71 -15.85 9.61
CA ASP A 416 33.69 -15.60 8.55
C ASP A 416 33.05 -15.62 7.17
N GLN A 417 32.20 -16.61 6.89
CA GLN A 417 31.50 -16.71 5.60
C GLN A 417 30.62 -15.48 5.33
N VAL A 418 29.78 -15.09 6.29
CA VAL A 418 28.90 -13.92 6.16
C VAL A 418 29.72 -12.64 6.04
N TYR A 419 30.78 -12.50 6.82
CA TYR A 419 31.63 -11.31 6.78
C TYR A 419 32.42 -11.20 5.48
N GLN A 420 32.92 -12.30 4.93
CA GLN A 420 33.57 -12.32 3.62
C GLN A 420 32.60 -11.91 2.51
N ARG A 421 31.37 -12.45 2.52
CA ARG A 421 30.32 -12.04 1.59
C ARG A 421 29.99 -10.56 1.71
N PHE A 422 29.86 -10.05 2.93
CA PHE A 422 29.64 -8.63 3.19
C PHE A 422 30.80 -7.76 2.66
N LYS A 423 32.05 -8.17 2.88
CA LYS A 423 33.21 -7.45 2.35
C LYS A 423 33.23 -7.43 0.82
N GLN A 424 33.08 -8.60 0.19
CA GLN A 424 33.05 -8.70 -1.27
C GLN A 424 31.94 -7.81 -1.86
N TYR A 425 30.78 -7.81 -1.21
CA TYR A 425 29.69 -6.91 -1.58
C TYR A 425 30.08 -5.44 -1.42
N MET A 426 30.69 -5.02 -0.30
CA MET A 426 31.02 -3.62 -0.07
C MET A 426 32.22 -3.09 -0.88
N GLU A 427 33.13 -3.97 -1.31
CA GLU A 427 34.36 -3.61 -2.03
C GLU A 427 34.18 -3.50 -3.55
N GLU A 428 33.04 -3.94 -4.09
CA GLU A 428 32.76 -3.86 -5.51
C GLU A 428 32.61 -2.38 -5.97
N PRO A 429 33.36 -1.93 -6.98
CA PRO A 429 33.36 -0.53 -7.41
C PRO A 429 32.03 -0.17 -8.10
N ALA A 430 31.50 1.02 -7.84
CA ALA A 430 30.27 1.49 -8.48
C ALA A 430 30.41 1.51 -10.01
N GLU A 431 29.33 1.14 -10.73
CA GLU A 431 29.33 1.04 -12.20
C GLU A 431 29.53 2.40 -12.88
N ASP A 432 28.95 3.46 -12.30
CA ASP A 432 29.12 4.85 -12.74
C ASP A 432 29.27 5.79 -11.53
N PRO A 433 30.49 5.95 -10.99
CA PRO A 433 30.72 6.80 -9.82
C PRO A 433 30.63 8.30 -10.14
N ALA A 434 30.60 8.69 -11.42
CA ALA A 434 30.56 10.09 -11.83
C ALA A 434 29.13 10.67 -11.77
N ASN A 435 28.12 9.83 -11.95
CA ASN A 435 26.71 10.24 -11.95
C ASN A 435 25.99 9.74 -10.70
N VAL A 436 26.05 10.51 -9.62
CA VAL A 436 25.38 10.20 -8.35
C VAL A 436 23.97 10.78 -8.32
N VAL A 437 22.97 9.94 -8.06
CA VAL A 437 21.57 10.36 -7.88
C VAL A 437 21.30 10.68 -6.41
N ALA A 438 20.83 11.89 -6.12
CA ALA A 438 20.34 12.25 -4.79
C ALA A 438 18.83 11.98 -4.70
N TYR A 439 18.44 11.03 -3.86
CA TYR A 439 17.06 10.63 -3.65
C TYR A 439 16.52 11.17 -2.32
N PHE A 440 15.58 12.11 -2.43
CA PHE A 440 14.94 12.75 -1.29
C PHE A 440 13.61 12.09 -0.97
N SER A 441 13.43 11.65 0.27
CA SER A 441 12.15 11.17 0.76
C SER A 441 11.95 11.58 2.21
N MET A 442 10.69 11.84 2.58
CA MET A 442 10.32 12.09 3.97
C MET A 442 10.39 10.81 4.82
N GLU A 443 10.34 9.64 4.20
CA GLU A 443 10.35 8.34 4.90
C GLU A 443 11.08 7.25 4.11
N PHE A 444 11.67 6.29 4.83
CA PHE A 444 12.36 5.13 4.27
C PHE A 444 12.06 3.86 5.08
N GLY A 445 11.35 2.91 4.46
CA GLY A 445 11.00 1.62 5.05
C GLY A 445 12.14 0.62 4.92
N LEU A 446 13.08 0.65 5.87
CA LEU A 446 14.25 -0.22 5.85
C LEU A 446 14.05 -1.48 6.70
N HIS A 447 13.84 -1.28 8.01
CA HIS A 447 13.61 -2.33 9.00
C HIS A 447 13.00 -1.71 10.26
N ASP A 448 12.27 -2.47 11.06
CA ASP A 448 11.58 -2.01 12.28
C ASP A 448 12.50 -1.45 13.37
N SER A 449 13.79 -1.78 13.29
CA SER A 449 14.83 -1.21 14.17
C SER A 449 15.08 0.28 13.91
N VAL A 450 14.70 0.81 12.74
CA VAL A 450 14.84 2.23 12.36
C VAL A 450 13.47 2.77 11.98
N LYS A 451 12.78 3.42 12.93
CA LYS A 451 11.39 3.87 12.75
C LYS A 451 11.32 5.19 12.01
N ILE A 452 11.63 5.17 10.73
CA ILE A 452 11.61 6.35 9.84
C ILE A 452 10.61 6.21 8.69
N TYR A 453 9.56 5.39 8.86
CA TYR A 453 8.47 5.23 7.89
C TYR A 453 7.13 4.96 8.58
N SER A 454 6.00 5.19 7.88
CA SER A 454 4.65 4.99 8.39
C SER A 454 3.68 4.40 7.37
N GLY A 455 4.04 4.34 6.07
CA GLY A 455 3.16 3.86 5.01
C GLY A 455 3.88 3.12 3.87
N GLY A 456 3.10 2.63 2.91
CA GLY A 456 3.61 1.84 1.78
C GLY A 456 4.56 2.60 0.84
N LEU A 457 4.43 3.92 0.73
CA LEU A 457 5.37 4.75 -0.03
C LEU A 457 6.76 4.77 0.62
N GLY A 458 6.83 4.77 1.96
CA GLY A 458 8.09 4.63 2.68
C GLY A 458 8.76 3.29 2.38
N VAL A 459 8.00 2.19 2.33
CA VAL A 459 8.52 0.86 1.95
C VAL A 459 9.13 0.92 0.55
N LEU A 460 8.40 1.48 -0.43
CA LEU A 460 8.92 1.66 -1.78
C LEU A 460 10.21 2.49 -1.82
N ALA A 461 10.29 3.59 -1.04
CA ALA A 461 11.48 4.41 -0.95
C ALA A 461 12.68 3.66 -0.33
N GLY A 462 12.43 2.81 0.68
CA GLY A 462 13.44 1.94 1.26
C GLY A 462 13.91 0.86 0.29
N ASP A 463 13.00 0.25 -0.45
CA ASP A 463 13.30 -0.79 -1.44
C ASP A 463 14.08 -0.22 -2.62
N TYR A 464 13.84 1.02 -3.05
CA TYR A 464 14.70 1.70 -4.01
C TYR A 464 16.16 1.82 -3.53
N LEU A 465 16.39 2.11 -2.25
CA LEU A 465 17.76 2.17 -1.70
C LEU A 465 18.40 0.77 -1.65
N LYS A 466 17.64 -0.25 -1.26
CA LYS A 466 18.12 -1.65 -1.23
C LYS A 466 18.47 -2.14 -2.63
N GLU A 467 17.59 -1.91 -3.60
CA GLU A 467 17.81 -2.28 -5.00
C GLU A 467 18.98 -1.50 -5.60
N ALA A 468 19.08 -0.19 -5.35
CA ALA A 468 20.23 0.59 -5.80
C ALA A 468 21.55 0.06 -5.21
N SER A 469 21.51 -0.42 -3.96
CA SER A 469 22.66 -1.04 -3.31
C SER A 469 23.03 -2.39 -3.93
N ASP A 470 22.06 -3.27 -4.20
CA ASP A 470 22.30 -4.59 -4.80
C ASP A 470 22.70 -4.50 -6.27
N SER A 471 22.11 -3.57 -7.02
CA SER A 471 22.46 -3.25 -8.42
C SER A 471 23.68 -2.33 -8.55
N ASN A 472 24.37 -2.00 -7.45
CA ASN A 472 25.60 -1.21 -7.43
C ASN A 472 25.51 0.15 -8.14
N LYS A 473 24.35 0.80 -8.05
CA LYS A 473 24.10 2.12 -8.64
C LYS A 473 24.52 3.24 -7.69
N SER A 474 25.07 4.30 -8.25
CA SER A 474 25.53 5.46 -7.48
C SER A 474 24.35 6.31 -7.02
N MET A 475 23.93 6.11 -5.77
CA MET A 475 22.81 6.82 -5.16
C MET A 475 23.16 7.29 -3.75
N VAL A 476 22.55 8.40 -3.33
CA VAL A 476 22.54 8.87 -1.94
C VAL A 476 21.11 9.15 -1.51
N GLY A 477 20.69 8.58 -0.38
CA GLY A 477 19.40 8.88 0.22
C GLY A 477 19.49 10.10 1.13
N ILE A 478 18.48 10.96 1.14
CA ILE A 478 18.35 12.10 2.06
C ILE A 478 16.94 12.10 2.65
N GLY A 479 16.85 12.12 3.98
CA GLY A 479 15.58 12.16 4.69
C GLY A 479 15.68 12.75 6.09
N LEU A 480 14.64 12.54 6.90
CA LEU A 480 14.52 13.06 8.25
C LEU A 480 14.68 11.94 9.29
N LEU A 481 15.37 12.22 10.40
CA LEU A 481 15.51 11.30 11.52
C LEU A 481 14.43 11.57 12.57
N TYR A 482 13.35 10.79 12.55
CA TYR A 482 12.25 11.00 13.50
C TYR A 482 12.55 10.47 14.90
N ARG A 483 12.28 11.29 15.92
CA ARG A 483 12.47 10.93 17.32
C ARG A 483 11.53 9.82 17.78
N TYR A 484 10.26 9.89 17.41
CA TYR A 484 9.23 8.94 17.85
C TYR A 484 8.83 7.94 16.76
N GLY A 485 9.12 8.25 15.49
CA GLY A 485 8.75 7.39 14.35
C GLY A 485 7.24 7.16 14.27
N TYR A 486 6.84 5.91 14.04
CA TYR A 486 5.45 5.46 14.10
C TYR A 486 5.05 5.03 15.53
N PHE A 487 3.77 5.16 15.86
CA PHE A 487 3.21 4.81 17.17
C PHE A 487 2.86 3.32 17.26
N THR A 488 2.87 2.78 18.47
CA THR A 488 2.25 1.48 18.76
C THR A 488 0.85 1.69 19.30
N GLN A 489 -0.09 0.82 18.90
CA GLN A 489 -1.48 0.90 19.35
C GLN A 489 -1.71 -0.09 20.48
N SER A 490 -2.35 0.38 21.55
CA SER A 490 -2.88 -0.46 22.62
C SER A 490 -4.37 -0.20 22.79
N LEU A 491 -5.12 -1.23 23.14
CA LEU A 491 -6.53 -1.09 23.52
C LEU A 491 -6.62 -0.97 25.05
N THR A 492 -7.41 -0.01 25.54
CA THR A 492 -7.76 0.04 26.96
C THR A 492 -8.71 -1.10 27.32
N VAL A 493 -8.90 -1.35 28.62
CA VAL A 493 -9.87 -2.33 29.13
C VAL A 493 -11.30 -2.02 28.65
N ASN A 494 -11.58 -0.76 28.29
CA ASN A 494 -12.87 -0.30 27.76
C ASN A 494 -12.94 -0.32 26.23
N GLY A 495 -11.91 -0.82 25.53
CA GLY A 495 -11.86 -0.91 24.07
C GLY A 495 -11.46 0.38 23.35
N GLU A 496 -10.99 1.39 24.07
CA GLU A 496 -10.51 2.64 23.46
C GLU A 496 -9.09 2.43 22.89
N GLN A 497 -8.82 3.02 21.73
CA GLN A 497 -7.52 2.96 21.09
C GLN A 497 -6.61 4.06 21.63
N VAL A 498 -5.44 3.67 22.13
CA VAL A 498 -4.42 4.59 22.64
C VAL A 498 -3.14 4.45 21.80
N SER A 499 -2.68 5.57 21.27
CA SER A 499 -1.43 5.68 20.52
C SER A 499 -0.27 5.95 21.47
N ASN A 500 0.66 4.99 21.57
CA ASN A 500 1.86 5.11 22.37
C ASN A 500 3.06 5.51 21.50
N TYR A 501 3.67 6.66 21.83
CA TYR A 501 4.86 7.17 21.15
C TYR A 501 6.09 6.90 22.01
N ILE A 502 6.90 5.94 21.61
CA ILE A 502 8.12 5.57 22.34
C ILE A 502 9.32 6.22 21.62
N PRO A 503 10.06 7.13 22.29
CA PRO A 503 11.19 7.79 21.66
C PRO A 503 12.31 6.79 21.35
N GLN A 504 12.87 6.89 20.14
CA GLN A 504 14.03 6.12 19.70
C GLN A 504 15.28 6.58 20.45
N LYS A 505 16.05 5.63 20.97
CA LYS A 505 17.39 5.89 21.49
C LYS A 505 18.36 5.80 20.32
N PHE A 506 18.82 6.96 19.82
CA PHE A 506 19.73 7.00 18.66
C PHE A 506 21.05 6.25 18.87
N SER A 507 21.47 6.05 20.13
CA SER A 507 22.60 5.19 20.49
C SER A 507 22.42 3.73 20.07
N ASN A 508 21.17 3.27 19.95
CA ASN A 508 20.80 1.88 19.67
C ASN A 508 20.49 1.66 18.19
N LEU A 509 20.70 2.69 17.37
CA LEU A 509 20.48 2.67 15.93
C LEU A 509 21.83 2.57 15.21
N PRO A 510 21.88 1.98 14.00
CA PRO A 510 23.07 1.93 13.16
C PRO A 510 23.41 3.29 12.52
N LEU A 511 23.36 4.36 13.31
CA LEU A 511 23.63 5.73 12.89
C LEU A 511 25.08 6.12 13.20
N LEU A 512 25.73 6.70 12.21
CA LEU A 512 27.07 7.26 12.32
C LEU A 512 26.98 8.79 12.32
N PRO A 513 27.62 9.48 13.26
CA PRO A 513 27.67 10.94 13.23
C PRO A 513 28.49 11.40 12.01
N VAL A 514 27.97 12.35 11.24
CA VAL A 514 28.75 12.96 10.15
C VAL A 514 29.57 14.11 10.73
N ARG A 515 30.88 14.05 10.54
CA ARG A 515 31.86 14.99 11.10
C ARG A 515 32.63 15.69 9.99
N ASP A 516 32.99 16.94 10.23
CA ASP A 516 33.87 17.71 9.34
C ASP A 516 35.36 17.43 9.61
N GLU A 517 36.25 18.11 8.89
CA GLU A 517 37.71 17.97 9.05
C GLU A 517 38.23 18.33 10.46
N LYS A 518 37.46 19.11 11.22
CA LYS A 518 37.78 19.52 12.60
C LYS A 518 37.16 18.59 13.64
N ASN A 519 36.49 17.52 13.21
CA ASN A 519 35.75 16.57 14.04
C ASN A 519 34.50 17.18 14.71
N ASP A 520 33.99 18.30 14.18
CA ASP A 520 32.74 18.92 14.59
C ASP A 520 31.55 18.32 13.82
N TRP A 521 30.33 18.48 14.35
CA TRP A 521 29.13 18.00 13.67
C TRP A 521 28.92 18.74 12.36
N VAL A 522 28.70 17.98 11.27
CA VAL A 522 28.16 18.59 10.05
C VAL A 522 26.71 18.99 10.32
N MET A 523 26.42 20.27 10.11
CA MET A 523 25.10 20.85 10.29
C MET A 523 24.62 21.49 8.99
N VAL A 524 23.37 21.23 8.64
CA VAL A 524 22.65 21.89 7.55
C VAL A 524 21.82 23.01 8.14
N HIS A 525 21.82 24.16 7.48
CA HIS A 525 21.16 25.38 7.94
C HIS A 525 19.97 25.69 7.04
N PHE A 526 18.79 25.81 7.63
CA PHE A 526 17.54 26.16 6.95
C PHE A 526 17.09 27.55 7.40
N GLY A 527 16.97 28.46 6.45
CA GLY A 527 16.41 29.78 6.72
C GLY A 527 14.89 29.69 6.87
N PHE A 528 14.39 29.78 8.10
CA PHE A 528 12.96 29.97 8.37
C PHE A 528 12.65 31.45 8.65
N PRO A 529 11.37 31.86 8.60
CA PRO A 529 10.99 33.22 8.95
C PRO A 529 11.51 33.61 10.35
N GLY A 530 12.47 34.54 10.40
CA GLY A 530 13.03 35.12 11.62
C GLY A 530 14.04 34.25 12.39
N ARG A 531 14.43 33.08 11.89
CA ARG A 531 15.39 32.19 12.56
C ARG A 531 16.04 31.21 11.60
N VAL A 532 17.21 30.72 11.97
CA VAL A 532 17.87 29.60 11.29
C VAL A 532 17.55 28.34 12.07
N VAL A 533 17.06 27.31 11.38
CA VAL A 533 16.96 25.97 11.95
C VAL A 533 18.17 25.17 11.53
N HIS A 534 18.80 24.57 12.52
CA HIS A 534 20.01 23.79 12.40
C HIS A 534 19.63 22.30 12.42
N ALA A 535 20.08 21.52 11.44
CA ALA A 535 19.90 20.07 11.46
C ALA A 535 21.24 19.35 11.50
N LYS A 536 21.43 18.49 12.50
CA LYS A 536 22.59 17.59 12.56
C LYS A 536 22.43 16.49 11.54
N VAL A 537 23.52 16.13 10.88
CA VAL A 537 23.53 15.08 9.87
C VAL A 537 23.99 13.77 10.49
N TRP A 538 23.11 12.76 10.42
CA TRP A 538 23.42 11.37 10.72
C TRP A 538 23.55 10.59 9.41
N LYS A 539 24.40 9.57 9.40
CA LYS A 539 24.59 8.68 8.27
C LYS A 539 24.21 7.25 8.65
N LEU A 540 23.27 6.68 7.92
CA LEU A 540 22.92 5.27 7.95
C LEU A 540 23.43 4.61 6.67
N MET A 541 24.08 3.46 6.78
CA MET A 541 24.48 2.69 5.59
C MET A 541 23.37 1.71 5.22
N VAL A 542 22.86 1.83 4.00
CA VAL A 542 21.93 0.89 3.36
C VAL A 542 22.71 0.07 2.36
N GLY A 543 23.42 -0.96 2.86
CA GLY A 543 24.40 -1.67 2.05
C GLY A 543 25.50 -0.71 1.59
N ARG A 544 25.62 -0.52 0.28
CA ARG A 544 26.56 0.40 -0.38
C ARG A 544 26.05 1.83 -0.40
N VAL A 545 24.74 2.04 -0.29
CA VAL A 545 24.09 3.36 -0.42
C VAL A 545 24.11 4.11 0.91
N PRO A 546 24.73 5.30 0.99
CA PRO A 546 24.64 6.15 2.16
C PRO A 546 23.28 6.85 2.21
N LEU A 547 22.60 6.75 3.35
CA LEU A 547 21.39 7.50 3.67
C LEU A 547 21.72 8.55 4.75
N TYR A 548 21.61 9.82 4.40
CA TYR A 548 21.78 10.93 5.32
C TYR A 548 20.43 11.33 5.92
N LEU A 549 20.38 11.38 7.25
CA LEU A 549 19.17 11.70 8.01
C LEU A 549 19.41 12.97 8.81
N LEU A 550 18.50 13.92 8.65
CA LEU A 550 18.56 15.23 9.30
C LEU A 550 17.81 15.20 10.63
N ASP A 551 18.46 15.71 11.68
CA ASP A 551 17.93 15.75 13.04
C ASP A 551 17.89 17.19 13.55
N THR A 552 16.69 17.68 13.82
CA THR A 552 16.43 19.04 14.35
C THR A 552 16.28 19.08 15.86
N ASP A 553 16.21 17.92 16.55
CA ASP A 553 16.04 17.84 18.01
C ASP A 553 17.38 18.09 18.73
N ILE A 554 17.86 19.33 18.63
CA ILE A 554 19.16 19.79 19.11
C ILE A 554 19.04 21.09 19.90
N GLU A 555 19.99 21.34 20.80
CA GLU A 555 19.96 22.49 21.72
C GLU A 555 20.10 23.84 21.01
N GLU A 556 20.67 23.84 19.81
CA GLU A 556 20.83 25.02 18.95
C GLU A 556 19.50 25.52 18.38
N ASN A 557 18.44 24.70 18.42
CA ASN A 557 17.10 25.03 17.94
C ASN A 557 16.13 25.33 19.10
N ASN A 558 15.16 26.20 18.83
CA ASN A 558 14.05 26.45 19.75
C ASN A 558 13.13 25.23 19.86
N GLU A 559 12.36 25.11 20.95
CA GLU A 559 11.48 23.94 21.19
C GLU A 559 10.52 23.63 20.03
N GLN A 560 10.00 24.66 19.37
CA GLN A 560 9.10 24.51 18.22
C GLN A 560 9.77 23.97 16.94
N ASP A 561 11.08 24.16 16.82
CA ASP A 561 11.84 23.68 15.66
C ASP A 561 12.42 22.30 15.92
N ARG A 562 12.73 22.00 17.18
CA ARG A 562 13.09 20.64 17.61
C ARG A 562 11.98 19.64 17.30
N SER A 563 10.72 20.08 17.35
CA SER A 563 9.58 19.22 17.05
C SER A 563 9.41 18.84 15.58
N ILE A 564 10.12 19.48 14.65
CA ILE A 564 10.04 19.17 13.21
C ILE A 564 10.37 17.69 12.97
N THR A 565 11.43 17.20 13.60
CA THR A 565 11.82 15.78 13.50
C THR A 565 11.29 14.92 14.65
N HIS A 566 10.19 15.31 15.32
CA HIS A 566 9.60 14.45 16.35
C HIS A 566 8.81 13.28 15.74
N GLN A 567 7.84 13.58 14.88
CA GLN A 567 6.86 12.60 14.40
C GLN A 567 6.74 12.64 12.90
N LEU A 568 6.64 11.46 12.29
CA LEU A 568 6.30 11.32 10.89
C LEU A 568 4.79 11.58 10.73
N TYR A 569 4.43 12.57 9.89
CA TYR A 569 3.05 13.02 9.64
C TYR A 569 2.26 13.60 10.84
N GLY A 570 2.95 13.95 11.92
CA GLY A 570 2.37 14.58 13.12
C GLY A 570 2.31 16.10 13.08
N GLY A 571 1.75 16.69 14.15
CA GLY A 571 1.63 18.14 14.32
C GLY A 571 0.48 18.79 13.55
N ASP A 572 0.47 20.12 13.54
CA ASP A 572 -0.51 20.93 12.82
C ASP A 572 -0.02 21.27 11.39
N TRP A 573 -0.77 22.12 10.69
CA TRP A 573 -0.42 22.58 9.34
C TRP A 573 0.94 23.29 9.27
N GLU A 574 1.32 23.97 10.35
CA GLU A 574 2.58 24.70 10.41
C GLU A 574 3.75 23.73 10.57
N ASN A 575 3.61 22.71 11.42
CA ASN A 575 4.62 21.67 11.60
C ASN A 575 4.86 20.83 10.33
N ARG A 576 3.86 20.69 9.45
CA ARG A 576 3.99 19.97 8.17
C ARG A 576 4.63 20.80 7.05
N LEU A 577 4.59 22.13 7.18
CA LEU A 577 5.22 23.06 6.24
C LEU A 577 6.71 23.25 6.57
N LYS A 578 7.02 23.25 7.86
CA LYS A 578 8.40 23.17 8.37
C LYS A 578 9.00 21.82 8.00
#